data_AF-A0A7W1GRE4-F1
#
_entry.id   AF-A0A7W1GRE4-F1
#
_cell.length_a   1.000
_cell.length_b   1.000
_cell.length_c   1.000
_cell.angle_alpha   90.00
_cell.angle_beta   90.00
_cell.angle_gamma   90.00
#
_symmetry.space_group_name_H-M   'P 1'
#
loop_
_entity.id
_entity.type
_entity.pdbx_description
1 polymer ?
#
loop_
_entity_poly.entity_id
_entity_poly.type
_entity_poly.pdbx_seq_one_letter_code
_entity_poly.pdbx_strand_id
1 'polypeptide(L)'
;MSPPRNDIETATTCPICHVGFAAVRRQLYCTPACRQAAWRARATSTDLNTVSTPVLPARGRREHTVYACTECDQRYLGEQWCYDCVRP
;
A
#
# COMPACT_ATOMS: atom_id res chain seq x y z
N MET A 1 -9.29 26.51 -17.31
CA MET A 1 -9.18 27.07 -15.94
C MET A 1 -8.48 26.02 -15.08
N SER A 2 -7.20 26.21 -14.78
CA SER A 2 -6.45 25.27 -13.91
C SER A 2 -6.71 25.65 -12.45
N PRO A 3 -6.96 24.70 -11.53
CA PRO A 3 -7.21 25.05 -10.14
C PRO A 3 -5.93 25.64 -9.51
N PRO A 4 -6.05 26.65 -8.64
CA PRO A 4 -4.92 27.23 -7.93
C PRO A 4 -4.23 26.16 -7.07
N ARG A 5 -2.89 26.09 -7.11
CA ARG A 5 -2.05 25.13 -6.36
C ARG A 5 -2.01 25.39 -4.84
N ASN A 6 -2.78 26.35 -4.35
CA ASN A 6 -2.76 26.78 -2.96
C ASN A 6 -3.89 26.10 -2.19
N ASP A 7 -3.61 24.96 -1.58
CA ASP A 7 -4.55 24.18 -0.74
C ASP A 7 -4.76 24.82 0.65
N ILE A 8 -4.65 26.15 0.77
CA ILE A 8 -4.62 26.83 2.07
C ILE A 8 -6.01 26.87 2.70
N GLU A 9 -7.04 27.02 1.89
CA GLU A 9 -8.45 26.95 2.30
C GLU A 9 -9.28 26.31 1.18
N THR A 10 -9.46 25.00 1.28
CA THR A 10 -10.42 24.29 0.45
C THR A 10 -11.65 24.00 1.29
N ALA A 11 -12.83 24.43 0.83
CA ALA A 11 -14.09 24.02 1.45
C ALA A 11 -14.24 22.50 1.30
N THR A 12 -14.28 21.79 2.42
CA THR A 12 -14.46 20.33 2.45
C THR A 12 -15.51 19.95 3.47
N THR A 13 -16.10 18.77 3.29
CA THR A 13 -17.15 18.27 4.18
C THR A 13 -16.56 17.27 5.17
N CYS A 14 -16.84 17.45 6.47
CA CYS A 14 -16.38 16.51 7.48
C CYS A 14 -17.08 15.15 7.31
N PRO A 15 -16.34 14.02 7.26
CA PRO A 15 -16.95 12.70 7.09
C PRO A 15 -17.68 12.18 8.34
N ILE A 16 -17.61 12.89 9.47
CA ILE A 16 -18.22 12.47 10.74
C ILE A 16 -19.50 13.24 11.05
N CYS A 17 -19.47 14.57 10.89
CA CYS A 17 -20.63 15.41 11.19
C CYS A 17 -21.27 16.03 9.95
N HIS A 18 -20.72 15.79 8.76
CA HIS A 18 -21.22 16.30 7.48
C HIS A 18 -21.30 17.82 7.36
N VAL A 19 -20.67 18.56 8.28
CA VAL A 19 -20.58 20.02 8.22
C VAL A 19 -19.43 20.42 7.27
N GLY A 20 -19.69 21.41 6.42
CA GLY A 20 -18.69 22.05 5.59
C GLY A 20 -17.73 22.90 6.44
N PHE A 21 -16.44 22.79 6.19
CA PHE A 21 -15.41 23.58 6.88
C PHE A 21 -14.29 24.00 5.93
N ALA A 22 -13.63 25.11 6.26
CA ALA A 22 -12.43 25.56 5.59
C ALA A 22 -11.26 24.66 6.04
N ALA A 23 -10.85 23.72 5.19
CA ALA A 23 -9.75 22.84 5.51
C ALA A 23 -8.42 23.59 5.37
N VAL A 24 -7.62 23.56 6.44
CA VAL A 24 -6.24 24.07 6.39
C VAL A 24 -5.32 22.94 5.92
N ARG A 25 -4.71 23.09 4.74
CA ARG A 25 -3.84 22.07 4.12
C ARG A 25 -4.60 20.73 3.96
N ARG A 26 -4.01 19.62 4.44
CA ARG A 26 -4.54 18.25 4.32
C ARG A 26 -5.49 17.88 5.46
N GLN A 27 -6.21 18.85 6.02
CA GLN A 27 -7.14 18.61 7.11
C GLN A 27 -8.40 17.90 6.60
N LEU A 28 -8.67 16.70 7.14
CA LEU A 28 -9.83 15.89 6.76
C LEU A 28 -11.03 16.01 7.72
N TYR A 29 -10.80 16.52 8.94
CA TYR A 29 -11.81 16.59 9.99
C TYR A 29 -11.94 18.03 10.48
N CYS A 30 -13.19 18.50 10.65
CA CYS A 30 -13.45 19.87 11.11
C CYS A 30 -12.90 20.13 12.52
N THR A 31 -12.89 19.12 13.39
CA THR A 31 -12.43 19.24 14.79
C THR A 31 -11.63 18.03 15.26
N PRO A 32 -10.81 18.17 16.33
CA PRO A 32 -10.16 17.04 17.00
C PRO A 32 -11.14 15.98 17.49
N ALA A 33 -12.34 16.38 17.94
CA ALA A 33 -13.39 15.46 18.35
C ALA A 33 -13.86 14.56 17.19
N CYS A 34 -14.09 15.14 16.00
CA CYS A 34 -14.42 14.37 14.81
C CYS A 34 -13.28 13.44 14.40
N ARG A 35 -12.01 13.88 14.51
CA ARG A 35 -10.85 13.01 14.27
C ARG A 35 -10.83 11.80 15.20
N GLN A 36 -11.09 12.00 16.49
CA GLN A 36 -11.11 10.93 17.48
C GLN A 36 -12.29 9.98 17.26
N ALA A 37 -13.48 10.50 16.95
CA ALA A 37 -14.64 9.69 16.59
C ALA A 37 -14.36 8.81 15.37
N ALA A 38 -13.71 9.36 14.33
CA ALA A 38 -13.29 8.60 13.16
C ALA A 38 -12.27 7.50 13.51
N TRP A 39 -11.34 7.76 14.43
CA TRP A 39 -10.40 6.75 14.91
C TRP A 39 -11.09 5.61 15.65
N ARG A 40 -12.05 5.92 16.53
CA ARG A 40 -12.84 4.90 17.25
C ARG A 40 -13.67 4.05 16.30
N ALA A 41 -14.35 4.68 15.33
CA ALA A 41 -15.15 3.98 14.32
C ALA A 41 -14.31 3.00 13.48
N ARG A 42 -13.07 3.37 13.13
CA ARG A 42 -12.14 2.45 12.44
C ARG A 42 -11.75 1.28 13.31
N ALA A 43 -11.40 1.53 14.58
CA ALA A 43 -11.02 0.48 15.52
C ALA A 43 -12.14 -0.54 15.75
N THR A 44 -13.39 -0.09 15.88
CA THR A 44 -14.55 -0.99 16.01
C THR A 44 -14.86 -1.75 14.72
N SER A 45 -14.57 -1.17 13.56
CA SER A 45 -14.80 -1.83 12.26
C SER A 45 -13.77 -2.92 11.97
N THR A 46 -12.54 -2.79 12.48
CA THR A 46 -11.48 -3.82 12.34
C THR A 46 -11.84 -5.11 13.06
N ASP A 47 -12.56 -5.03 14.18
CA ASP A 47 -12.95 -6.21 14.97
C ASP A 47 -14.05 -7.04 14.29
N LEU A 48 -14.98 -6.37 13.58
CA LEU A 48 -16.10 -7.03 12.89
C LEU A 48 -15.81 -7.41 11.44
N ASN A 49 -14.79 -6.81 10.83
CA ASN A 49 -14.43 -7.02 9.43
C ASN A 49 -12.97 -7.45 9.31
N THR A 50 -12.60 -8.53 10.01
CA THR A 50 -11.49 -9.38 9.58
C THR A 50 -11.91 -10.05 8.27
N VAL A 51 -11.95 -9.28 7.19
CA VAL A 51 -11.79 -9.84 5.85
C VAL A 51 -10.39 -10.40 5.86
N SER A 52 -10.28 -11.72 6.04
CA SER A 52 -9.08 -12.46 5.68
C SER A 52 -8.79 -12.11 4.22
N THR A 53 -7.96 -11.10 4.02
CA THR A 53 -7.35 -10.87 2.72
C THR A 53 -6.62 -12.17 2.46
N PRO A 54 -6.94 -12.93 1.39
CA PRO A 54 -6.23 -14.17 1.13
C PRO A 54 -4.77 -13.79 1.04
N VAL A 55 -3.97 -14.30 1.98
CA VAL A 55 -2.52 -14.20 1.92
C VAL A 55 -2.16 -14.97 0.67
N LEU A 56 -1.98 -14.24 -0.44
CA LEU A 56 -1.41 -14.85 -1.63
C LEU A 56 -0.08 -15.44 -1.17
N PRO A 57 0.21 -16.71 -1.52
CA PRO A 57 1.52 -17.26 -1.22
C PRO A 57 2.54 -16.28 -1.77
N ALA A 58 3.48 -15.86 -0.92
CA ALA A 58 4.59 -15.02 -1.33
C ALA A 58 5.43 -15.85 -2.29
N ARG A 59 5.02 -15.87 -3.56
CA ARG A 59 5.78 -16.42 -4.68
C ARG A 59 7.11 -15.72 -4.67
N GLY A 60 8.14 -16.45 -4.24
CA GLY A 60 9.44 -15.85 -3.99
C GLY A 60 10.01 -15.44 -5.33
N ARG A 61 10.41 -14.18 -5.51
CA ARG A 61 10.89 -13.66 -6.82
C ARG A 61 11.86 -14.61 -7.55
N ARG A 62 12.67 -15.35 -6.78
CA ARG A 62 13.61 -16.36 -7.27
C ARG A 62 12.97 -17.44 -8.15
N GLU A 63 11.79 -17.95 -7.81
CA GLU A 63 11.14 -19.03 -8.56
C GLU A 63 10.80 -18.67 -10.01
N HIS A 64 10.81 -17.37 -10.32
CA HIS A 64 10.56 -16.83 -11.66
C HIS A 64 11.81 -16.19 -12.29
N THR A 65 12.95 -16.21 -11.61
CA THR A 65 14.21 -15.67 -12.13
C THR A 65 14.95 -16.74 -12.92
N VAL A 66 15.35 -16.40 -14.15
CA VAL A 66 16.24 -17.24 -14.96
C VAL A 66 17.69 -16.83 -14.71
N TYR A 67 18.51 -17.77 -14.24
CA TYR A 67 19.95 -17.61 -14.09
C TYR A 67 20.67 -18.31 -15.25
N ALA A 68 21.81 -17.76 -15.66
CA ALA A 68 22.63 -18.32 -16.74
C ALA A 68 24.05 -18.59 -16.22
N CYS A 69 24.55 -19.79 -16.49
CA CYS A 69 25.93 -20.15 -16.18
C CYS A 69 26.88 -19.40 -17.12
N THR A 70 27.87 -18.70 -16.57
CA THR A 70 28.83 -17.93 -17.40
C THR A 70 29.82 -18.79 -18.21
N GLU A 71 29.92 -20.10 -17.95
CA GLU A 71 30.84 -21.01 -18.67
C GLU A 71 30.16 -21.73 -19.84
N CYS A 72 28.98 -22.29 -19.60
CA CYS A 72 28.28 -23.12 -20.59
C CYS A 72 27.00 -22.47 -21.17
N ASP A 73 26.66 -21.25 -20.73
CA ASP A 73 25.46 -20.50 -21.12
C ASP A 73 24.12 -21.22 -20.84
N GLN A 74 24.15 -22.30 -20.06
CA GLN A 74 22.97 -23.05 -19.66
C GLN A 74 22.09 -22.21 -18.73
N ARG A 75 20.77 -22.26 -18.95
CA ARG A 75 19.77 -21.44 -18.26
C ARG A 75 18.94 -22.28 -17.30
N TYR A 76 18.82 -21.82 -16.05
CA TYR A 76 18.08 -22.49 -14.98
C TYR A 76 17.04 -21.55 -14.38
N LEU A 77 15.87 -22.08 -14.02
CA LEU A 77 14.78 -21.33 -13.41
C LEU A 77 14.83 -21.52 -11.89
N GLY A 78 15.07 -20.45 -11.13
CA GLY A 78 15.14 -20.52 -9.65
C GLY A 78 16.48 -20.99 -9.08
N GLU A 79 17.25 -21.78 -9.81
CA GLU A 79 18.56 -22.29 -9.40
C GLU A 79 19.70 -21.36 -9.82
N GLN A 80 20.55 -20.98 -8.85
CA GLN A 80 21.81 -20.24 -9.04
C GLN A 80 23.01 -21.19 -8.96
N TRP A 81 22.86 -22.43 -9.45
CA TRP A 81 23.94 -23.41 -9.44
C TRP A 81 23.85 -24.27 -10.68
N CYS A 82 24.95 -24.31 -11.42
CA CYS A 82 25.13 -25.19 -12.55
C CYS A 82 25.69 -26.54 -12.06
N TYR A 83 24.96 -27.63 -12.30
CA TYR A 83 25.40 -28.97 -11.94
C TYR A 83 26.47 -29.53 -12.88
N ASP A 84 26.51 -29.06 -14.12
CA ASP A 84 27.49 -29.49 -15.13
C ASP A 84 28.88 -28.89 -14.88
N CYS A 85 28.92 -27.59 -14.54
CA CYS A 85 30.17 -26.86 -14.25
C CYS A 85 30.49 -26.76 -12.76
N VAL A 86 29.60 -27.21 -11.87
CA VAL A 86 29.75 -27.21 -10.41
C VAL A 86 30.10 -25.82 -9.86
N ARG A 87 29.30 -24.82 -10.21
CA ARG A 87 29.52 -23.41 -9.86
C ARG A 87 28.20 -22.64 -9.78
N PRO A 88 28.18 -21.45 -9.15
CA PRO A 88 27.02 -20.56 -9.20
C PRO A 88 26.69 -20.11 -10.62
#